data_AF-A0A821JQH3-F1
#
_entry.id   AF-A0A821JQH3-F1
#
_cell.length_a   1.000
_cell.length_b   1.000
_cell.length_c   1.000
_cell.angle_alpha   90.00
_cell.angle_beta   90.00
_cell.angle_gamma   90.00
#
_symmetry.space_group_name_H-M   'P 1'
#
loop_
_entity.id
_entity.type
_entity.pdbx_description
1 polymer ?
#
loop_
_entity_poly.entity_id
_entity_poly.type
_entity_poly.pdbx_seq_one_letter_code
_entity_poly.pdbx_strand_id
1 'polypeptide(L)'
;MIGSKKWKFLLFIFILIGMSIEGRNNIKKELQIKGEYSNYPMEKMIEWINLNTRNDSIFAGTMPTMANLKLSTHRSIIVHPHYEHKKIRHRVKLVYTMFSRNPLRHIHSILKQYQVNYYVYESHWCTITNRPKGCSFPEMYDIDEQDPRILTRTTLACQTLESHPQPYFKRLFNYEHLSIYEVL
;
A
#
# COMPACT_ATOMS: atom_id res chain seq x y z
N MET A 1 -11.42 -11.80 57.50
CA MET A 1 -11.18 -10.98 56.28
C MET A 1 -11.44 -11.77 54.98
N ILE A 2 -12.64 -12.36 54.80
CA ILE A 2 -12.98 -13.21 53.63
C ILE A 2 -13.82 -12.46 52.54
N GLY A 3 -14.23 -11.22 52.78
CA GLY A 3 -15.15 -10.47 51.91
C GLY A 3 -14.55 -9.81 50.66
N SER A 4 -13.22 -9.61 50.58
CA SER A 4 -12.62 -8.77 49.53
C SER A 4 -12.47 -9.47 48.17
N LYS A 5 -12.19 -10.78 48.14
CA LYS A 5 -12.00 -11.54 46.89
C LYS A 5 -13.31 -11.83 46.16
N LYS A 6 -14.35 -12.24 46.90
CA LYS A 6 -15.69 -12.50 46.33
C LYS A 6 -16.32 -11.23 45.76
N TRP A 7 -16.18 -10.11 46.46
CA TRP A 7 -16.70 -8.83 46.00
C TRP A 7 -16.01 -8.34 44.72
N LYS A 8 -14.66 -8.44 44.65
CA LYS A 8 -13.90 -8.13 43.42
C LYS A 8 -14.31 -9.02 42.24
N PHE A 9 -14.58 -10.31 42.50
CA PHE A 9 -15.03 -11.24 41.45
C PHE A 9 -16.44 -10.90 40.93
N LEU A 10 -17.36 -10.53 41.81
CA LEU A 10 -18.70 -10.06 41.42
C LEU A 10 -18.64 -8.76 40.61
N LEU A 11 -17.78 -7.83 41.02
CA LEU A 11 -17.58 -6.55 40.33
C LEU A 11 -17.00 -6.78 38.93
N PHE A 12 -16.07 -7.71 38.78
CA PHE A 12 -15.52 -8.13 37.49
C PHE A 12 -16.59 -8.75 36.56
N ILE A 13 -17.42 -9.65 37.09
CA ILE A 13 -18.53 -10.24 36.32
C ILE A 13 -19.52 -9.15 35.87
N PHE A 14 -19.85 -8.20 36.75
CA PHE A 14 -20.74 -7.10 36.42
C PHE A 14 -20.20 -6.23 35.27
N ILE A 15 -18.90 -5.91 35.29
CA ILE A 15 -18.24 -5.17 34.21
C ILE A 15 -18.24 -5.99 32.91
N LEU A 16 -17.94 -7.29 32.96
CA LEU A 16 -17.99 -8.17 31.78
C LEU A 16 -19.39 -8.22 31.15
N ILE A 17 -20.45 -8.30 31.96
CA ILE A 17 -21.83 -8.30 31.48
C ILE A 17 -22.14 -6.96 30.80
N GLY A 18 -21.78 -5.84 31.44
CA GLY A 18 -21.96 -4.50 30.86
C GLY A 18 -21.27 -4.36 29.50
N MET A 19 -20.00 -4.75 29.41
CA MET A 19 -19.24 -4.73 28.14
C MET A 19 -19.82 -5.67 27.08
N SER A 20 -20.37 -6.82 27.50
CA SER A 20 -20.95 -7.81 26.58
C SER A 20 -22.25 -7.31 25.93
N ILE A 21 -23.05 -6.49 26.63
CA ILE A 21 -24.29 -5.91 26.10
C ILE A 21 -23.97 -4.93 24.97
N GLU A 22 -23.11 -3.95 25.23
CA GLU A 22 -22.66 -2.99 24.21
C GLU A 22 -21.90 -3.69 23.08
N GLY A 23 -21.06 -4.67 23.42
CA GLY A 23 -20.34 -5.49 22.44
C GLY A 23 -21.29 -6.24 21.49
N ARG A 24 -22.37 -6.83 22.00
CA ARG A 24 -23.38 -7.49 21.16
C ARG A 24 -24.09 -6.51 20.24
N ASN A 25 -24.46 -5.33 20.75
CA ASN A 25 -25.13 -4.31 19.95
C ASN A 25 -24.23 -3.82 18.81
N ASN A 26 -22.95 -3.57 19.10
CA ASN A 26 -21.97 -3.16 18.11
C ASN A 26 -21.74 -4.24 17.05
N ILE A 27 -21.50 -5.50 17.45
CA ILE A 27 -21.31 -6.60 16.49
C ILE A 27 -22.56 -6.80 15.63
N LYS A 28 -23.75 -6.77 16.23
CA LYS A 28 -25.01 -6.91 15.49
C LYS A 28 -25.18 -5.78 14.47
N LYS A 29 -24.82 -4.55 14.83
CA LYS A 29 -24.83 -3.40 13.92
C LYS A 29 -23.90 -3.62 12.73
N GLU A 30 -22.65 -4.02 12.97
CA GLU A 30 -21.68 -4.29 11.90
C GLU A 30 -22.10 -5.45 10.99
N LEU A 31 -22.58 -6.56 11.57
CA LEU A 31 -23.07 -7.72 10.80
C LEU A 31 -24.37 -7.43 10.02
N GLN A 32 -25.12 -6.39 10.40
CA GLN A 32 -26.31 -5.95 9.68
C GLN A 32 -25.98 -5.08 8.47
N ILE A 33 -24.74 -4.60 8.33
CA ILE A 33 -24.31 -3.86 7.14
C ILE A 33 -24.27 -4.84 5.96
N LYS A 34 -25.35 -4.84 5.19
CA LYS A 34 -25.43 -5.54 3.90
C LYS A 34 -25.02 -4.56 2.82
N GLY A 35 -23.78 -4.68 2.36
CA GLY A 35 -23.26 -3.97 1.21
C GLY A 35 -22.15 -4.79 0.59
N GLU A 36 -22.07 -4.81 -0.73
CA GLU A 36 -20.89 -5.31 -1.42
C GLU A 36 -19.81 -4.24 -1.33
N TYR A 37 -18.56 -4.66 -1.09
CA TYR A 37 -17.43 -3.74 -1.15
C TYR A 37 -17.36 -3.18 -2.57
N SER A 38 -17.64 -1.88 -2.72
CA SER A 38 -17.49 -1.19 -3.99
C SER A 38 -16.24 -0.34 -3.95
N ASN A 39 -15.33 -0.59 -4.89
CA ASN A 39 -14.17 0.24 -5.13
C ASN A 39 -14.06 0.44 -6.63
N TYR A 40 -14.92 1.32 -7.14
CA TYR A 40 -15.03 1.61 -8.56
C TYR A 40 -13.68 1.98 -9.21
N PRO A 41 -12.79 2.79 -8.60
CA PRO A 41 -11.45 3.02 -9.15
C PRO A 41 -10.61 1.75 -9.32
N MET A 42 -10.62 0.86 -8.32
CA MET A 42 -9.90 -0.42 -8.37
C MET A 42 -10.52 -1.36 -9.41
N GLU A 43 -11.84 -1.45 -9.47
CA GLU A 43 -12.57 -2.26 -10.45
C GLU A 43 -12.24 -1.82 -11.88
N LYS A 44 -12.26 -0.52 -12.16
CA LYS A 44 -11.90 0.04 -13.48
C LYS A 44 -10.44 -0.24 -13.85
N MET A 45 -9.54 -0.15 -12.89
CA MET A 45 -8.14 -0.49 -13.10
C MET A 45 -7.96 -1.98 -13.43
N ILE A 46 -8.64 -2.88 -12.69
CA ILE A 46 -8.62 -4.32 -12.91
C ILE A 46 -9.19 -4.68 -14.28
N GLU A 47 -10.32 -4.08 -14.66
CA GLU A 47 -10.93 -4.24 -15.99
C GLU A 47 -9.94 -3.82 -17.08
N TRP A 48 -9.29 -2.66 -16.93
CA TRP A 48 -8.27 -2.20 -17.88
C TRP A 48 -7.09 -3.17 -17.98
N ILE A 49 -6.59 -3.69 -16.84
CA ILE A 49 -5.47 -4.65 -16.81
C ILE A 49 -5.81 -5.91 -17.59
N ASN A 50 -7.01 -6.47 -17.37
CA ASN A 50 -7.45 -7.69 -18.05
C ASN A 50 -7.56 -7.52 -19.57
N LEU A 51 -7.99 -6.34 -20.03
CA LEU A 51 -8.17 -6.05 -21.45
C LEU A 51 -6.86 -5.67 -22.17
N ASN A 52 -5.93 -5.00 -21.49
CA ASN A 52 -4.80 -4.32 -22.14
C ASN A 52 -3.43 -4.93 -21.84
N THR A 53 -3.34 -5.94 -20.96
CA THR A 53 -2.05 -6.52 -20.54
C THR A 53 -1.97 -8.02 -20.77
N ARG A 54 -0.76 -8.50 -21.10
CA ARG A 54 -0.50 -9.94 -21.28
C ARG A 54 -0.60 -10.71 -19.97
N ASN A 55 -0.94 -12.00 -20.04
CA ASN A 55 -1.06 -12.88 -18.88
C ASN A 55 0.23 -13.06 -18.07
N ASP A 56 1.38 -12.95 -18.74
CA ASP A 56 2.72 -13.09 -18.15
C ASP A 56 3.33 -11.76 -17.68
N SER A 57 2.59 -10.66 -17.77
CA SER A 57 3.08 -9.36 -17.34
C SER A 57 3.28 -9.28 -15.82
N ILE A 58 4.35 -8.60 -15.43
CA ILE A 58 4.80 -8.45 -14.05
C ILE A 58 4.48 -7.03 -13.57
N PHE A 59 3.76 -6.96 -12.45
CA PHE A 59 3.35 -5.72 -11.81
C PHE A 59 4.15 -5.43 -10.53
N ALA A 60 4.38 -4.14 -10.29
CA ALA A 60 4.85 -3.62 -9.02
C ALA A 60 3.94 -2.49 -8.54
N GLY A 61 3.86 -2.32 -7.23
CA GLY A 61 3.03 -1.29 -6.59
C GLY A 61 2.96 -1.54 -5.09
N THR A 62 2.04 -0.86 -4.41
CA THR A 62 1.86 -1.03 -2.98
C THR A 62 1.27 -2.41 -2.66
N MET A 63 1.59 -2.95 -1.48
CA MET A 63 1.05 -4.23 -1.02
C MET A 63 -0.48 -4.35 -1.13
N PRO A 64 -1.31 -3.40 -0.62
CA PRO A 64 -2.77 -3.56 -0.66
C PRO A 64 -3.29 -3.65 -2.10
N THR A 65 -2.76 -2.83 -3.01
CA THR A 65 -3.18 -2.83 -4.41
C THR A 65 -2.72 -4.08 -5.14
N MET A 66 -1.49 -4.57 -4.87
CA MET A 66 -1.00 -5.81 -5.44
C MET A 66 -1.79 -7.04 -4.97
N ALA A 67 -2.36 -7.03 -3.76
CA ALA A 67 -3.21 -8.11 -3.27
C ALA A 67 -4.45 -8.26 -4.16
N ASN A 68 -5.18 -7.15 -4.35
CA ASN A 68 -6.37 -7.12 -5.19
C ASN A 68 -6.03 -7.46 -6.65
N LEU A 69 -4.94 -6.89 -7.18
CA LEU A 69 -4.50 -7.17 -8.54
C LEU A 69 -4.23 -8.67 -8.73
N LYS A 70 -3.49 -9.33 -7.83
CA LYS A 70 -3.19 -10.75 -7.95
C LYS A 70 -4.44 -11.62 -7.85
N LEU A 71 -5.34 -11.32 -6.93
CA LEU A 71 -6.56 -12.08 -6.72
C LEU A 71 -7.52 -11.96 -7.91
N SER A 72 -7.65 -10.77 -8.50
CA SER A 72 -8.64 -10.51 -9.55
C SER A 72 -8.15 -10.73 -10.98
N THR A 73 -6.84 -10.64 -11.23
CA THR A 73 -6.26 -10.72 -12.60
C THR A 73 -5.33 -11.91 -12.79
N HIS A 74 -4.96 -12.58 -11.70
CA HIS A 74 -3.96 -13.66 -11.64
C HIS A 74 -2.55 -13.31 -12.16
N ARG A 75 -2.28 -12.05 -12.50
CA ARG A 75 -0.98 -11.57 -13.01
C ARG A 75 0.14 -11.76 -11.99
N SER A 76 1.38 -11.75 -12.46
CA SER A 76 2.55 -11.86 -11.60
C SER A 76 2.80 -10.53 -10.88
N ILE A 77 3.08 -10.59 -9.58
CA ILE A 77 3.37 -9.41 -8.74
C ILE A 77 4.74 -9.58 -8.07
N ILE A 78 5.50 -8.49 -7.95
CA ILE A 78 6.81 -8.51 -7.28
C ILE A 78 6.68 -8.57 -5.76
N VAL A 79 5.71 -7.83 -5.22
CA VAL A 79 5.46 -7.69 -3.79
C VAL A 79 4.28 -8.59 -3.44
N HIS A 80 4.53 -9.75 -2.82
CA HIS A 80 3.46 -10.69 -2.45
C HIS A 80 2.90 -10.35 -1.06
N PRO A 81 1.64 -9.88 -0.93
CA PRO A 81 1.13 -9.36 0.34
C PRO A 81 0.77 -10.44 1.37
N HIS A 82 0.53 -11.67 0.91
CA HIS A 82 0.13 -12.80 1.78
C HIS A 82 1.31 -13.65 2.28
N TYR A 83 2.56 -13.31 1.92
CA TYR A 83 3.72 -14.07 2.35
C TYR A 83 4.92 -13.15 2.60
N GLU A 84 5.46 -13.22 3.81
CA GLU A 84 6.60 -12.42 4.20
C GLU A 84 7.88 -13.27 4.29
N HIS A 85 8.91 -12.85 3.53
CA HIS A 85 10.22 -13.47 3.56
C HIS A 85 11.29 -12.39 3.39
N LYS A 86 12.53 -12.61 3.90
CA LYS A 86 13.62 -11.62 3.83
C LYS A 86 13.84 -11.07 2.41
N LYS A 87 13.80 -11.94 1.40
CA LYS A 87 13.91 -11.56 -0.02
C LYS A 87 12.74 -10.71 -0.51
N ILE A 88 11.52 -11.00 -0.07
CA ILE A 88 10.31 -10.23 -0.44
C ILE A 88 10.31 -8.88 0.26
N ARG A 89 10.70 -8.80 1.54
CA ARG A 89 10.89 -7.52 2.24
C ARG A 89 11.90 -6.62 1.53
N HIS A 90 12.98 -7.19 1.03
CA HIS A 90 13.94 -6.42 0.22
C HIS A 90 13.30 -5.87 -1.06
N ARG A 91 12.52 -6.68 -1.79
CA ARG A 91 11.78 -6.24 -2.98
C ARG A 91 10.75 -5.15 -2.65
N VAL A 92 10.06 -5.26 -1.52
CA VAL A 92 9.12 -4.24 -1.02
C VAL A 92 9.85 -2.93 -0.83
N LYS A 93 10.97 -2.93 -0.09
CA LYS A 93 11.79 -1.72 0.11
C LYS A 93 12.12 -1.08 -1.24
N LEU A 94 12.60 -1.88 -2.19
CA LEU A 94 12.96 -1.42 -3.53
C LEU A 94 11.78 -0.84 -4.32
N VAL A 95 10.60 -1.45 -4.28
CA VAL A 95 9.40 -0.92 -4.95
C VAL A 95 8.94 0.39 -4.30
N TYR A 96 9.01 0.48 -2.97
CA TYR A 96 8.58 1.66 -2.23
C TYR A 96 9.58 2.82 -2.28
N THR A 97 10.78 2.64 -2.84
CA THR A 97 11.70 3.74 -3.17
C THR A 97 11.05 4.78 -4.09
N MET A 98 9.96 4.46 -4.79
CA MET A 98 9.14 5.42 -5.53
C MET A 98 8.61 6.57 -4.65
N PHE A 99 8.46 6.37 -3.34
CA PHE A 99 8.01 7.39 -2.39
C PHE A 99 9.16 8.12 -1.67
N SER A 100 10.40 7.83 -2.06
CA SER A 100 11.62 8.48 -1.54
C SER A 100 12.05 9.64 -2.44
N ARG A 101 13.19 10.26 -2.12
CA ARG A 101 13.85 11.30 -2.95
C ARG A 101 14.81 10.72 -4.00
N ASN A 102 14.71 9.42 -4.28
CA ASN A 102 15.48 8.79 -5.34
C ASN A 102 15.17 9.40 -6.71
N PRO A 103 16.17 9.44 -7.63
CA PRO A 103 15.89 9.85 -8.99
C PRO A 103 15.12 8.74 -9.72
N LEU A 104 14.18 9.11 -10.60
CA LEU A 104 13.40 8.14 -11.38
C LEU A 104 14.27 7.16 -12.18
N ARG A 105 15.43 7.61 -12.67
CA ARG A 105 16.41 6.75 -13.35
C ARG A 105 16.84 5.55 -12.50
N HIS A 106 17.06 5.78 -11.20
CA HIS A 106 17.49 4.71 -10.30
C HIS A 106 16.37 3.70 -10.06
N ILE A 107 15.17 4.20 -9.76
CA ILE A 107 13.97 3.36 -9.56
C ILE A 107 13.66 2.56 -10.81
N HIS A 108 13.75 3.17 -11.98
CA HIS A 108 13.61 2.51 -13.27
C HIS A 108 14.59 1.35 -13.44
N SER A 109 15.88 1.56 -13.15
CA SER A 109 16.89 0.50 -13.24
C SER A 109 16.59 -0.69 -12.32
N ILE A 110 16.10 -0.42 -11.11
CA ILE A 110 15.64 -1.45 -10.16
C ILE A 110 14.45 -2.22 -10.74
N LEU A 111 13.43 -1.53 -11.23
CA LEU A 111 12.23 -2.17 -11.78
C LEU A 111 12.56 -3.04 -13.00
N LYS A 112 13.47 -2.59 -13.87
CA LYS A 112 13.96 -3.38 -15.01
C LYS A 112 14.76 -4.61 -14.58
N GLN A 113 15.57 -4.51 -13.52
CA GLN A 113 16.29 -5.66 -12.96
C GLN A 113 15.34 -6.78 -12.51
N TYR A 114 14.16 -6.42 -11.98
CA TYR A 114 13.11 -7.36 -11.60
C TYR A 114 12.10 -7.67 -12.72
N GLN A 115 12.38 -7.23 -13.95
CA GLN A 115 11.53 -7.48 -15.13
C GLN A 115 10.10 -6.96 -14.97
N VAL A 116 9.91 -5.89 -14.19
CA VAL A 116 8.60 -5.26 -14.02
C VAL A 116 8.18 -4.61 -15.34
N ASN A 117 6.99 -4.93 -15.82
CA ASN A 117 6.40 -4.33 -17.01
C ASN A 117 5.56 -3.09 -16.65
N TYR A 118 4.81 -3.17 -15.55
CA TYR A 118 3.88 -2.12 -15.15
C TYR A 118 4.06 -1.76 -13.68
N TYR A 119 4.08 -0.46 -13.40
CA TYR A 119 4.05 0.10 -12.06
C TYR A 119 2.68 0.72 -11.77
N VAL A 120 2.00 0.24 -10.74
CA VAL A 120 0.73 0.78 -10.26
C VAL A 120 1.02 1.83 -9.19
N TYR A 121 0.63 3.07 -9.50
CA TYR A 121 0.83 4.24 -8.67
C TYR A 121 -0.49 4.66 -8.02
N GLU A 122 -0.39 5.08 -6.76
CA GLU A 122 -1.49 5.58 -5.95
C GLU A 122 -1.09 6.94 -5.36
N SER A 123 -1.82 8.00 -5.71
CA SER A 123 -1.44 9.38 -5.38
C SER A 123 -1.39 9.66 -3.87
N HIS A 124 -2.31 9.06 -3.09
CA HIS A 124 -2.41 9.25 -1.64
C HIS A 124 -1.14 8.84 -0.87
N TRP A 125 -0.28 7.98 -1.42
CA TRP A 125 0.98 7.59 -0.78
C TRP A 125 2.10 8.61 -1.01
N CYS A 126 1.98 9.46 -2.04
CA CYS A 126 2.95 10.52 -2.32
C CYS A 126 2.67 11.80 -1.52
N THR A 127 1.39 12.08 -1.23
CA THR A 127 0.98 13.30 -0.55
C THR A 127 1.36 13.26 0.93
N ILE A 128 2.22 14.19 1.37
CA ILE A 128 2.53 14.40 2.78
C ILE A 128 1.46 15.31 3.36
N THR A 129 0.38 14.76 3.89
CA THR A 129 -0.56 15.55 4.69
C THR A 129 -0.54 15.08 6.14
N ASN A 130 -0.23 16.02 7.04
CA ASN A 130 -0.47 15.95 8.49
C ASN A 130 0.28 14.85 9.27
N ARG A 131 1.42 14.35 8.80
CA ARG A 131 2.25 13.42 9.59
C ARG A 131 3.25 14.17 10.47
N PRO A 132 3.49 13.73 11.72
CA PRO A 132 4.59 14.24 12.53
C PRO A 132 5.93 13.96 11.83
N LYS A 133 6.91 14.82 12.08
CA LYS A 133 8.28 14.66 11.55
C LYS A 133 8.82 13.27 11.91
N GLY A 134 9.46 12.61 10.94
CA GLY A 134 10.01 11.26 11.04
C GLY A 134 9.03 10.12 10.74
N CYS A 135 7.77 10.40 10.41
CA CYS A 135 6.73 9.40 10.16
C CYS A 135 6.20 9.39 8.70
N SER A 136 6.82 10.17 7.81
CA SER A 136 6.48 10.17 6.39
C SER A 136 7.26 9.11 5.60
N PHE A 137 6.72 8.71 4.45
CA PHE A 137 7.39 7.75 3.56
C PHE A 137 8.77 8.20 3.10
N PRO A 138 8.97 9.46 2.67
CA PRO A 138 10.30 9.94 2.32
C PRO A 138 11.27 9.81 3.49
N GLU A 139 10.89 10.26 4.69
CA GLU A 139 11.77 10.16 5.87
C GLU A 139 12.14 8.70 6.19
N MET A 140 11.19 7.77 6.12
CA MET A 140 11.45 6.36 6.41
C MET A 140 12.42 5.73 5.39
N TYR A 141 12.24 6.00 4.09
CA TYR A 141 13.02 5.36 3.04
C TYR A 141 14.33 6.09 2.72
N ASP A 142 14.38 7.42 2.85
CA ASP A 142 15.61 8.20 2.66
C ASP A 142 16.64 7.89 3.77
N ILE A 143 16.18 7.70 5.02
CA ILE A 143 17.06 7.35 6.16
C ILE A 143 17.65 5.95 5.99
N ASP A 144 16.85 4.99 5.51
CA ASP A 144 17.25 3.59 5.36
C ASP A 144 18.22 3.36 4.17
N GLU A 145 18.41 4.35 3.30
CA GLU A 145 19.42 4.31 2.23
C GLU A 145 20.74 4.95 2.62
N GLN A 146 20.76 5.85 3.61
CA GLN A 146 21.97 6.50 4.13
C GLN A 146 22.85 7.17 3.04
N ASP A 147 22.27 7.56 1.89
CA ASP A 147 23.00 8.30 0.84
C ASP A 147 22.84 9.81 1.06
N PRO A 148 23.94 10.55 1.36
CA PRO A 148 23.89 12.00 1.57
C PRO A 148 23.27 12.76 0.40
N ARG A 149 23.41 12.27 -0.83
CA ARG A 149 22.89 12.91 -2.05
C ARG A 149 21.37 12.90 -2.11
N ILE A 150 20.74 11.88 -1.51
CA ILE A 150 19.28 11.72 -1.47
C ILE A 150 18.69 12.67 -0.44
N LEU A 151 19.35 12.82 0.72
CA LEU A 151 18.94 13.74 1.78
C LEU A 151 18.98 15.21 1.34
N THR A 152 19.89 15.58 0.42
CA THR A 152 19.96 16.94 -0.14
C THR A 152 18.88 17.27 -1.15
N ARG A 153 18.17 16.28 -1.69
CA ARG A 153 17.08 16.53 -2.65
C ARG A 153 15.84 17.03 -1.93
N THR A 154 15.04 17.81 -2.65
CA THR A 154 13.75 18.33 -2.15
C THR A 154 12.56 17.67 -2.84
N THR A 155 12.73 17.25 -4.09
CA THR A 155 11.67 16.63 -4.90
C THR A 155 11.57 15.14 -4.67
N LEU A 156 10.34 14.63 -4.52
CA LEU A 156 10.07 13.21 -4.42
C LEU A 156 10.05 12.54 -5.80
N ALA A 157 10.44 11.26 -5.85
CA ALA A 157 10.32 10.44 -7.04
C ALA A 157 8.88 10.40 -7.55
N CYS A 158 7.90 10.16 -6.68
CA CYS A 158 6.48 10.14 -7.04
C CYS A 158 5.98 11.47 -7.64
N GLN A 159 6.42 12.62 -7.13
CA GLN A 159 6.11 13.93 -7.73
C GLN A 159 6.71 14.08 -9.13
N THR A 160 7.92 13.56 -9.32
CA THR A 160 8.58 13.54 -10.63
C THR A 160 7.85 12.58 -11.58
N LEU A 161 7.39 11.43 -11.10
CA LEU A 161 6.63 10.45 -11.88
C LEU A 161 5.31 11.06 -12.39
N GLU A 162 4.64 11.85 -11.55
CA GLU A 162 3.38 12.51 -11.93
C GLU A 162 3.58 13.66 -12.92
N SER A 163 4.63 14.46 -12.76
CA SER A 163 4.87 15.65 -13.58
C SER A 163 5.66 15.37 -14.86
N HIS A 164 6.71 14.54 -14.78
CA HIS A 164 7.67 14.27 -15.85
C HIS A 164 8.10 12.77 -15.85
N PRO A 165 7.20 11.84 -16.24
CA PRO A 165 7.48 10.41 -16.20
C PRO A 165 8.52 9.94 -17.25
N GLN A 166 8.64 10.64 -18.38
CA GLN A 166 9.57 10.28 -19.44
C GLN A 166 11.03 10.63 -19.09
N PRO A 167 12.02 9.90 -19.62
CA PRO A 167 11.93 8.81 -20.61
C PRO A 167 11.72 7.41 -20.02
N TYR A 168 11.57 7.31 -18.70
CA TYR A 168 11.61 6.02 -17.99
C TYR A 168 10.25 5.33 -17.88
N PHE A 169 9.18 6.14 -17.81
CA PHE A 169 7.82 5.67 -17.62
C PHE A 169 6.87 6.29 -18.63
N LYS A 170 5.84 5.53 -19.00
CA LYS A 170 4.73 6.01 -19.82
C LYS A 170 3.41 5.73 -19.13
N ARG A 171 2.63 6.77 -18.84
CA ARG A 171 1.29 6.59 -18.21
C ARG A 171 0.33 6.00 -19.25
N LEU A 172 -0.29 4.87 -18.92
CA LEU A 172 -1.25 4.17 -19.79
C LEU A 172 -2.68 4.20 -19.24
N PHE A 173 -2.83 4.31 -17.92
CA PHE A 173 -4.13 4.41 -17.26
C PHE A 173 -4.06 5.48 -16.17
N ASN A 174 -5.15 6.23 -16.01
CA ASN A 174 -5.29 7.24 -14.97
C ASN A 174 -6.78 7.38 -14.61
N TYR A 175 -7.15 7.01 -13.40
CA TYR A 175 -8.50 7.19 -12.89
C TYR A 175 -8.47 7.53 -11.40
N GLU A 176 -9.02 8.70 -11.06
CA GLU A 176 -8.95 9.29 -9.72
C GLU A 176 -7.53 9.25 -9.13
N HIS A 177 -7.30 8.43 -8.11
CA HIS A 177 -6.05 8.31 -7.38
C HIS A 177 -5.17 7.15 -7.86
N LEU A 178 -5.63 6.35 -8.82
CA LEU A 178 -4.92 5.21 -9.37
C LEU A 178 -4.37 5.52 -10.77
N SER A 179 -3.13 5.16 -11.01
CA SER A 179 -2.49 5.28 -12.33
C SER A 179 -1.65 4.04 -12.62
N ILE A 180 -1.58 3.64 -13.89
CA ILE A 180 -0.67 2.59 -14.34
C ILE A 180 0.35 3.20 -15.28
N TYR A 181 1.62 2.94 -14.96
CA TYR A 181 2.77 3.33 -15.77
C TYR A 181 3.42 2.09 -16.37
N GLU A 182 3.64 2.10 -17.68
CA GLU A 182 4.54 1.18 -18.35
C GLU A 182 5.99 1.57 -18.03
N VAL A 183 6.81 0.57 -17.70
CA VAL A 183 8.24 0.72 -17.42
C VAL A 183 9.01 0.47 -18.72
N LEU A 184 9.59 1.53 -19.29
CA LEU A 184 10.18 1.52 -20.64
C LEU A 184 11.52 0.76 -20.72
#